data_AF-A0A853CSA9-F1
#
_entry.id   AF-A0A853CSA9-F1
#
_cell.length_a   1.000
_cell.length_b   1.000
_cell.length_c   1.000
_cell.angle_alpha   90.00
_cell.angle_beta   90.00
_cell.angle_gamma   90.00
#
_symmetry.space_group_name_H-M   'P 1'
#
loop_
_entity.id
_entity.type
_entity.pdbx_description
1 polymer ?
#
loop_
_entity_poly.entity_id
_entity_poly.type
_entity_poly.pdbx_seq_one_letter_code
_entity_poly.pdbx_strand_id
1 'polypeptide(L)' 'MDGDPESLEDGIQLEFDLARLELADARRAFLADDSPASRQRVDECRARLDRILDMWNDVLVTTAWSVHSPAG' A
#
# COMPACT_ATOMS: atom_id res chain seq x y z
N MET A 1 -21.61 -7.47 8.53
CA MET A 1 -20.97 -7.36 7.22
C MET A 1 -19.67 -8.12 7.35
N ASP A 2 -19.72 -9.44 7.14
CA ASP A 2 -18.51 -10.24 7.04
C ASP A 2 -17.85 -9.82 5.72
N GLY A 3 -16.87 -8.93 5.83
CA GLY A 3 -16.14 -8.42 4.67
C GLY A 3 -15.40 -9.59 4.03
N ASP A 4 -15.77 -9.89 2.80
CA ASP A 4 -15.12 -10.94 2.01
C ASP A 4 -13.61 -10.62 1.94
N PRO A 5 -12.70 -11.52 2.36
CA PRO A 5 -11.26 -11.28 2.27
C PRO A 5 -10.81 -10.94 0.84
N GLU A 6 -11.50 -11.45 -0.19
CA GLU A 6 -11.24 -11.08 -1.59
C GLU A 6 -11.54 -9.59 -1.83
N SER A 7 -12.59 -9.05 -1.20
CA SER A 7 -12.94 -7.62 -1.31
C SER A 7 -11.96 -6.70 -0.59
N LEU A 8 -11.27 -7.19 0.45
CA LEU A 8 -10.21 -6.45 1.14
C LEU A 8 -8.90 -6.45 0.33
N GLU A 9 -8.52 -7.60 -0.23
CA GLU A 9 -7.33 -7.71 -1.08
C GLU A 9 -7.45 -6.85 -2.33
N ASP A 10 -8.60 -6.87 -3.01
CA ASP A 10 -8.87 -6.00 -4.16
C ASP A 10 -8.79 -4.50 -3.80
N GLY A 11 -9.25 -4.13 -2.60
CA GLY A 11 -9.15 -2.76 -2.08
C GLY A 11 -7.70 -2.33 -1.85
N ILE A 12 -6.90 -3.19 -1.21
CA ILE A 12 -5.47 -2.94 -0.96
C ILE A 12 -4.71 -2.84 -2.30
N GLN A 13 -4.98 -3.72 -3.26
CA GLN A 13 -4.37 -3.70 -4.58
C GLN A 13 -4.69 -2.40 -5.33
N LEU A 14 -5.95 -1.95 -5.32
CA LEU A 14 -6.34 -0.68 -5.93
C LEU A 14 -5.61 0.52 -5.29
N GLU A 15 -5.54 0.57 -3.97
CA GLU A 15 -4.81 1.62 -3.26
C GLU A 15 -3.31 1.61 -3.58
N PHE A 16 -2.72 0.42 -3.69
CA PHE A 16 -1.33 0.26 -4.07
C PHE A 16 -1.05 0.79 -5.49
N ASP A 17 -1.90 0.44 -6.46
CA ASP A 17 -1.75 0.92 -7.84
C ASP A 17 -1.89 2.44 -7.94
N LEU A 18 -2.82 3.03 -7.19
CA LEU A 18 -2.95 4.48 -7.10
C LEU A 18 -1.70 5.13 -6.50
N ALA A 19 -1.19 4.62 -5.37
CA ALA A 19 -0.01 5.15 -4.71
C ALA A 19 1.25 5.04 -5.59
N ARG A 20 1.34 4.00 -6.45
CA ARG A 20 2.42 3.88 -7.45
C ARG A 20 2.36 4.97 -8.53
N LEU A 21 1.17 5.30 -9.01
CA LEU A 21 0.98 6.39 -9.96
C LEU A 21 1.35 7.74 -9.34
N GLU A 22 0.90 8.00 -8.12
CA GLU A 22 1.25 9.21 -7.37
C GLU A 22 2.76 9.35 -7.16
N LEU A 23 3.46 8.26 -6.81
CA LEU A 23 4.92 8.26 -6.68
C LEU A 23 5.62 8.55 -8.01
N ALA A 24 5.12 7.96 -9.12
CA ALA A 24 5.69 8.20 -10.44
C ALA A 24 5.59 9.69 -10.83
N ASP A 25 4.46 10.32 -10.55
CA ASP A 25 4.24 11.74 -10.80
C ASP A 25 5.07 12.63 -9.87
N ALA A 26 5.14 12.31 -8.57
CA ALA A 26 6.01 13.02 -7.63
C ALA A 26 7.48 12.94 -8.06
N ARG A 27 7.93 11.78 -8.55
CA ARG A 27 9.30 11.59 -9.04
C ARG A 27 9.56 12.36 -10.34
N ARG A 28 8.59 12.44 -11.24
CA ARG A 28 8.68 13.31 -12.43
C ARG A 28 8.81 14.79 -12.03
N ALA A 29 8.00 15.25 -11.08
CA ALA A 29 8.06 16.61 -10.56
C ALA A 29 9.43 16.91 -9.91
N PHE A 30 9.95 15.98 -9.11
CA PHE A 30 11.30 16.07 -8.53
C PHE A 30 12.41 16.14 -9.58
N LEU A 31 12.31 15.36 -10.66
CA LEU A 31 13.28 15.41 -11.75
C LEU A 31 13.21 16.71 -12.57
N ALA A 32 12.03 17.34 -12.64
CA ALA A 32 11.84 18.63 -13.29
C ALA A 32 12.31 19.80 -12.42
N ASP A 33 12.07 19.72 -11.11
CA ASP A 33 12.46 20.72 -10.12
C ASP A 33 12.82 20.03 -8.79
N ASP A 34 14.10 20.06 -8.44
CA ASP A 34 14.62 19.49 -7.20
C ASP A 34 14.47 20.48 -6.03
N SER A 35 13.23 20.80 -5.70
CA SER A 35 12.87 21.65 -4.56
C SER A 35 12.61 20.82 -3.30
N PRO A 36 12.72 21.43 -2.11
CA PRO A 36 12.34 20.76 -0.85
C PRO A 36 10.91 20.23 -0.88
N ALA A 37 9.99 20.92 -1.57
CA ALA A 37 8.60 20.50 -1.71
C ALA A 37 8.45 19.24 -2.58
N SER A 38 9.19 19.12 -3.70
CA SER A 38 9.14 17.93 -4.54
C SER A 38 9.78 16.71 -3.86
N ARG A 39 10.85 16.91 -3.08
CA ARG A 39 11.43 15.88 -2.20
C ARG A 39 10.44 15.39 -1.16
N GLN A 40 9.83 16.30 -0.42
CA GLN A 40 8.82 15.97 0.60
C GLN A 40 7.69 15.13 0.00
N ARG A 41 7.21 15.52 -1.19
CA ARG A 41 6.12 14.83 -1.87
C ARG A 41 6.50 13.40 -2.28
N VAL A 42 7.76 13.17 -2.68
CA VAL A 42 8.27 11.80 -2.94
C VAL A 42 8.31 10.98 -1.66
N ASP A 43 8.78 11.56 -0.56
CA ASP A 43 8.86 10.86 0.74
C ASP A 43 7.47 10.53 1.29
N GLU A 44 6.50 11.43 1.14
CA GLU A 44 5.09 11.17 1.48
C GLU A 44 4.50 10.01 0.67
N CYS A 45 4.76 9.97 -0.64
CA CYS A 45 4.31 8.86 -1.50
C CYS A 45 4.95 7.52 -1.09
N ARG A 46 6.23 7.52 -0.72
CA ARG A 46 6.92 6.32 -0.21
C ARG A 46 6.32 5.86 1.11
N ALA A 47 6.14 6.76 2.06
CA ALA A 47 5.55 6.43 3.36
C ALA A 47 4.10 5.94 3.23
N ARG A 48 3.37 6.34 2.18
CA ARG A 48 2.04 5.79 1.87
C ARG A 48 2.13 4.36 1.33
N LEU A 49 3.05 4.11 0.40
CA LEU A 49 3.29 2.75 -0.13
C LEU A 49 3.70 1.78 0.97
N ASP A 50 4.60 2.19 1.87
CA ASP A 50 5.04 1.36 2.98
C ASP A 50 3.86 0.95 3.87
N ARG A 51 2.95 1.87 4.19
CA ARG A 51 1.73 1.56 4.96
C ARG A 51 0.79 0.59 4.24
N ILE A 52 0.65 0.71 2.93
CA ILE A 52 -0.18 -0.21 2.13
C ILE A 52 0.44 -1.61 2.12
N LEU A 53 1.77 -1.69 1.98
CA LEU A 53 2.48 -2.97 2.06
C LEU A 53 2.39 -3.60 3.45
N ASP A 54 2.43 -2.80 4.52
CA ASP A 54 2.20 -3.27 5.89
C ASP A 54 0.77 -3.85 6.05
N MET A 55 -0.25 -3.15 5.53
CA MET A 55 -1.62 -3.68 5.52
C MET A 55 -1.74 -4.99 4.76
N TRP A 56 -1.05 -5.12 3.62
CA TRP A 56 -1.05 -6.35 2.86
C TRP A 56 -0.38 -7.50 3.62
N ASN A 57 0.75 -7.23 4.27
CA ASN A 57 1.43 -8.19 5.14
C ASN A 57 0.52 -8.65 6.28
N ASP A 58 -0.22 -7.75 6.91
CA ASP A 58 -1.16 -8.09 7.98
C ASP A 58 -2.28 -9.01 7.49
N VAL A 59 -2.82 -8.77 6.28
CA VAL A 59 -3.82 -9.65 5.66
C VAL A 59 -3.24 -11.04 5.38
N LEU A 60 -2.04 -11.11 4.80
CA LEU A 60 -1.36 -12.38 4.52
C LEU A 60 -1.08 -13.18 5.79
N VAL A 61 -0.63 -12.52 6.86
CA VAL A 61 -0.41 -13.16 8.16
C VAL A 61 -1.73 -13.66 8.73
N THR A 62 -2.77 -12.83 8.77
CA THR A 62 -4.06 -13.19 9.37
C THR A 62 -4.75 -14.35 8.64
N THR A 63 -4.68 -14.37 7.30
CA THR A 63 -5.21 -15.46 6.49
C THR A 63 -4.41 -16.76 6.67
N ALA A 64 -3.08 -16.69 6.71
CA ALA A 64 -2.23 -17.86 6.94
C ALA A 64 -2.48 -18.53 8.30
N TRP A 65 -2.70 -17.74 9.36
CA TRP A 65 -3.04 -18.27 10.69
C TRP A 65 -4.45 -18.87 10.74
N SER A 66 -5.41 -18.29 10.01
CA SER A 66 -6.77 -18.81 9.91
C SER A 66 -6.84 -20.18 9.20
N VAL A 67 -5.98 -20.41 8.20
CA VAL A 67 -5.87 -21.70 7.48
C VAL A 67 -5.16 -22.77 8.33
N HIS A 68 -4.29 -22.38 9.28
CA HIS A 68 -3.46 -23.31 10.04
C HIS A 68 -3.95 -23.63 11.46
N SER A 69 -5.15 -23.18 11.84
CA SER A 69 -5.75 -23.49 13.14
C SER A 69 -6.60 -24.76 13.02
N PRO A 70 -6.12 -25.95 13.45
CA PRO A 70 -7.00 -27.10 13.60
C PRO A 70 -7.98 -26.79 14.72
N ALA A 71 -9.27 -26.94 14.45
CA ALA A 71 -10.29 -26.92 15.49
C ALA A 71 -9.90 -27.91 16.60
N GLY A 72 -9.68 -27.38 17.80
CA GLY A 72 -9.56 -28.16 19.04
C GLY A 72 -10.91 -28.26 19.72
#